data_AF-A0A1K1YHB0-F1
#
_entry.id   AF-A0A1K1YHB0-F1
#
_cell.length_a   1.000
_cell.length_b   1.000
_cell.length_c   1.000
_cell.angle_alpha   90.00
_cell.angle_beta   90.00
_cell.angle_gamma   90.00
#
_symmetry.space_group_name_H-M   'P 1'
#
loop_
_entity.id
_entity.type
_entity.pdbx_description
1 polymer ?
#
loop_
_entity_poly.entity_id
_entity_poly.type
_entity_poly.pdbx_seq_one_letter_code
_entity_poly.pdbx_strand_id
1 'polypeptide(L)'
;MNLEELKQRIAPLVPPQVPDAWPPQPWLLAVLGGLLLLLVLLVLLRWYRRTHVRRYAYRELEAIQQRYSDTRDAQRYLYELNLLLRRIAVRNFRREKVAALTGEDWLDFLDWSRGRKRGDDPGFREGSGRVLAWGAYKAEPDHFDADKLQRLVRAWIRRQT
;
A
#
# COMPACT_ATOMS: atom_id res chain seq x y z
N MET A 1 -45.17 -61.33 48.67
CA MET A 1 -44.07 -60.44 48.21
C MET A 1 -44.24 -59.11 48.92
N ASN A 2 -43.31 -58.76 49.81
CA ASN A 2 -43.52 -57.74 50.85
C ASN A 2 -43.02 -56.37 50.38
N LEU A 3 -43.74 -55.29 50.69
CA LEU A 3 -43.44 -53.93 50.21
C LEU A 3 -42.06 -53.45 50.69
N GLU A 4 -41.63 -53.93 51.85
CA GLU A 4 -40.35 -53.59 52.47
C GLU A 4 -39.15 -54.23 51.74
N GLU A 5 -39.32 -55.42 51.14
CA GLU A 5 -38.28 -56.03 50.31
C GLU A 5 -38.06 -55.29 48.98
N LEU A 6 -39.13 -54.70 48.43
CA LEU A 6 -39.05 -53.90 47.21
C LEU A 6 -38.30 -52.59 47.46
N LYS A 7 -38.52 -51.95 48.62
CA LYS A 7 -37.80 -50.73 49.00
C LYS A 7 -36.30 -50.97 49.19
N GLN A 8 -35.92 -52.12 49.74
CA GLN A 8 -34.50 -52.47 49.91
C GLN A 8 -33.75 -52.74 48.61
N ARG A 9 -34.46 -53.10 47.52
CA ARG A 9 -33.84 -53.35 46.21
C ARG A 9 -33.64 -52.10 45.36
N ILE A 10 -34.19 -50.96 45.76
CA ILE A 10 -34.02 -49.71 45.02
C ILE A 10 -32.75 -49.03 45.52
N ALA A 11 -31.71 -49.03 44.68
CA ALA A 11 -30.51 -48.25 44.94
C ALA A 11 -30.88 -46.76 45.07
N PRO A 12 -30.33 -46.02 46.05
CA PRO A 12 -30.65 -44.59 46.23
C PRO A 12 -30.32 -43.82 44.94
N LEU A 13 -31.26 -43.01 44.45
CA LEU A 13 -31.02 -42.14 43.31
C LEU A 13 -29.92 -41.14 43.68
N VAL A 14 -28.72 -41.37 43.15
CA VAL A 14 -27.64 -40.37 43.19
C VAL A 14 -28.08 -39.25 42.26
N PRO A 15 -28.23 -37.99 42.74
CA PRO A 15 -28.52 -36.88 41.86
C PRO A 15 -27.38 -36.79 40.82
N PRO A 16 -27.68 -36.53 39.54
CA PRO A 16 -26.63 -36.36 38.56
C PRO A 16 -25.72 -35.23 39.04
N GLN A 17 -24.45 -35.56 39.22
CA GLN A 17 -23.41 -34.60 39.56
C GLN A 17 -23.51 -33.49 38.50
N VAL A 18 -23.66 -32.24 38.95
CA VAL A 18 -23.61 -31.07 38.06
C VAL A 18 -22.36 -31.24 37.19
N PRO A 19 -22.48 -31.32 35.86
CA PRO A 19 -21.29 -31.44 35.04
C PRO A 19 -20.39 -30.25 35.35
N ASP A 20 -19.17 -30.53 35.84
CA ASP A 20 -18.13 -29.52 35.98
C ASP A 20 -18.14 -28.68 34.71
N ALA A 21 -18.35 -27.37 34.87
CA ALA A 21 -18.61 -26.41 33.81
C ALA A 21 -17.78 -26.72 32.57
N TRP A 22 -18.38 -27.45 31.62
CA TRP A 22 -17.73 -27.74 30.35
C TRP A 22 -17.41 -26.39 29.74
N PRO A 23 -16.14 -26.10 29.40
CA PRO A 23 -15.76 -24.76 28.98
C PRO A 23 -16.68 -24.37 27.82
N PRO A 24 -17.28 -23.17 27.85
CA PRO A 24 -18.26 -22.79 26.87
C PRO A 24 -17.59 -22.79 25.50
N GLN A 25 -17.90 -23.84 24.73
CA GLN A 25 -17.86 -23.86 23.28
C GLN A 25 -16.45 -23.66 22.67
N PRO A 26 -15.62 -24.72 22.57
CA PRO A 26 -14.31 -24.65 21.90
C PRO A 26 -14.39 -24.15 20.44
N TRP A 27 -15.55 -24.30 19.80
CA TRP A 27 -15.81 -23.77 18.47
C TRP A 27 -15.84 -22.24 18.41
N LEU A 28 -16.26 -21.53 19.47
CA LEU A 28 -16.19 -20.06 19.54
C LEU A 28 -14.73 -19.59 19.57
N LEU A 29 -13.87 -20.26 20.34
CA LEU A 29 -12.44 -19.96 20.37
C LEU A 29 -11.76 -20.25 19.03
N ALA A 30 -12.17 -21.32 18.34
CA ALA A 30 -11.68 -21.63 17.00
C ALA A 30 -12.11 -20.57 15.96
N VAL A 31 -13.37 -20.12 16.00
CA VAL A 31 -13.87 -19.04 15.13
C VAL A 31 -13.17 -17.72 15.43
N LEU A 32 -13.03 -17.36 16.71
CA LEU A 32 -12.36 -16.14 17.13
C LEU A 32 -10.87 -16.16 16.74
N GLY A 33 -10.19 -17.29 16.97
CA GLY A 33 -8.80 -17.50 16.56
C GLY A 33 -8.63 -17.43 15.04
N GLY A 34 -9.53 -18.04 14.27
CA GLY A 34 -9.54 -17.98 12.81
C GLY A 34 -9.75 -16.55 12.29
N LEU A 35 -10.68 -15.80 12.89
CA LEU A 35 -10.92 -14.40 12.53
C LEU A 35 -9.71 -13.52 12.86
N LEU A 36 -9.09 -13.71 14.04
CA LEU A 36 -7.89 -12.99 14.44
C LEU A 36 -6.73 -13.27 13.47
N LEU A 37 -6.55 -14.53 13.09
CA LEU A 37 -5.50 -14.97 12.19
C LEU A 37 -5.71 -14.42 10.77
N LEU A 38 -6.96 -14.39 10.28
CA LEU A 38 -7.31 -13.73 9.02
C LEU A 38 -6.99 -12.23 9.08
N LEU A 39 -7.35 -11.55 10.17
CA LEU A 39 -7.11 -10.12 10.36
C LEU A 39 -5.61 -9.82 10.38
N VAL A 40 -4.82 -10.62 11.11
CA VAL A 40 -3.36 -10.55 11.12
C VAL A 40 -2.80 -10.76 9.72
N LEU A 41 -3.26 -11.77 8.99
CA LEU A 41 -2.79 -12.07 7.64
C LEU A 41 -3.08 -10.91 6.67
N LEU A 42 -4.28 -10.33 6.74
CA LEU A 42 -4.67 -9.16 5.95
C LEU A 42 -3.80 -7.93 6.26
N VAL A 43 -3.55 -7.66 7.54
CA VAL A 43 -2.67 -6.57 7.99
C VAL A 43 -1.24 -6.82 7.49
N LEU A 44 -0.73 -8.04 7.63
CA LEU A 44 0.63 -8.41 7.22
C LEU A 44 0.81 -8.31 5.70
N LEU A 45 -0.15 -8.81 4.92
CA LEU A 45 -0.17 -8.69 3.46
C LEU A 45 -0.21 -7.22 3.03
N ARG A 46 -1.04 -6.41 3.70
CA ARG A 46 -1.16 -4.98 3.40
C ARG A 46 0.12 -4.22 3.75
N TRP A 47 0.76 -4.57 4.87
CA TRP A 47 2.04 -4.01 5.27
C TRP A 47 3.17 -4.41 4.33
N TYR A 48 3.30 -5.71 4.03
CA TYR A 48 4.30 -6.24 3.11
C TYR A 48 4.19 -5.61 1.71
N ARG A 49 2.95 -5.52 1.19
CA ARG A 49 2.67 -4.87 -0.09
C ARG A 49 3.01 -3.38 -0.10
N ARG A 50 2.92 -2.66 1.02
CA ARG A 50 3.36 -1.25 1.08
C ARG A 50 4.88 -1.13 1.12
N THR A 51 5.53 -1.92 1.98
CA THR A 51 6.97 -1.83 2.22
C THR A 51 7.80 -2.24 1.00
N HIS A 52 7.42 -3.32 0.30
CA HIS A 52 8.18 -3.81 -0.86
C HIS A 52 8.17 -2.82 -2.03
N VAL A 53 7.04 -2.15 -2.23
CA VAL A 53 6.80 -1.27 -3.38
C VAL A 53 7.53 0.03 -3.22
N ARG A 54 7.50 0.57 -2.00
CA ARG A 54 8.26 1.76 -1.65
C ARG A 54 9.75 1.55 -1.86
N ARG A 55 10.29 0.40 -1.42
CA ARG A 55 11.71 0.06 -1.63
C ARG A 55 12.06 -0.06 -3.11
N TYR A 56 11.22 -0.73 -3.90
CA TYR A 56 11.44 -0.84 -5.34
C TYR A 56 11.42 0.53 -6.03
N ALA A 57 10.45 1.38 -5.70
CA ALA A 57 10.34 2.71 -6.30
C ALA A 57 11.52 3.63 -5.96
N TYR A 58 12.06 3.56 -4.74
CA TYR A 58 13.26 4.34 -4.39
C TYR A 58 14.53 3.81 -5.04
N ARG A 59 14.69 2.47 -5.12
CA ARG A 59 15.83 1.87 -5.83
C ARG A 59 15.83 2.26 -7.31
N GLU A 60 14.66 2.23 -7.95
CA GLU A 60 14.54 2.65 -9.33
C GLU A 60 14.87 4.14 -9.49
N LEU A 61 14.37 5.00 -8.62
CA LEU A 61 14.68 6.44 -8.63
C LEU A 61 16.19 6.72 -8.47
N GLU A 62 16.87 5.97 -7.59
CA GLU A 62 18.32 6.09 -7.40
C GLU A 62 19.09 5.58 -8.62
N ALA A 63 18.66 4.48 -9.23
CA ALA A 63 19.26 3.96 -10.45
C ALA A 63 19.11 4.94 -11.64
N ILE A 64 17.95 5.60 -11.76
CA ILE A 64 17.71 6.66 -12.76
C ILE A 64 18.68 7.85 -12.54
N GLN A 65 18.87 8.26 -11.28
CA GLN A 65 19.80 9.35 -10.95
C GLN A 65 21.25 8.98 -11.28
N GLN A 66 21.69 7.77 -10.92
CA GLN A 66 23.04 7.31 -11.22
C GLN A 66 23.31 7.31 -12.73
N ARG A 67 22.38 6.76 -13.53
CA ARG A 67 22.48 6.79 -15.00
C ARG A 67 22.57 8.21 -15.56
N TYR A 68 21.84 9.16 -14.99
CA TYR A 68 21.93 10.56 -15.39
C TYR A 68 23.28 11.18 -15.04
N SER A 69 23.85 10.88 -13.87
CA SER A 69 25.19 11.35 -13.51
C SER A 69 26.27 10.85 -14.48
N ASP A 70 26.13 9.62 -14.98
CA ASP A 70 27.11 9.00 -15.89
C ASP A 70 26.96 9.50 -17.33
N THR A 71 25.73 9.54 -17.83
CA THR A 71 25.45 9.86 -19.25
C THR A 71 25.19 11.34 -19.51
N ARG A 72 24.76 12.09 -18.48
CA ARG A 72 24.20 13.45 -18.58
C ARG A 72 23.08 13.60 -19.61
N ASP A 73 22.41 12.50 -19.95
CA ASP A 73 21.29 12.48 -20.88
C ASP A 73 20.02 12.95 -20.17
N ALA A 74 19.75 14.24 -20.31
CA ALA A 74 18.59 14.93 -19.75
C ALA A 74 17.26 14.34 -20.25
N GLN A 75 17.16 14.03 -21.54
CA GLN A 75 15.94 13.50 -22.15
C GLN A 75 15.61 12.12 -21.59
N ARG A 76 16.62 11.23 -21.54
CA ARG A 76 16.46 9.90 -20.99
C ARG A 76 16.10 9.92 -19.51
N TYR A 77 16.72 10.80 -18.73
CA TYR A 77 16.38 10.98 -17.31
C TYR A 77 14.91 11.36 -17.11
N LEU A 78 14.42 12.37 -17.84
CA LEU A 78 13.02 12.81 -17.74
C LEU A 78 12.04 11.73 -18.23
N TYR A 79 12.39 10.99 -19.28
CA TYR A 79 11.60 9.86 -19.77
C TYR A 79 11.48 8.74 -18.73
N GLU A 80 12.60 8.29 -18.15
CA GLU A 80 12.61 7.24 -17.14
C GLU A 80 11.84 7.67 -15.87
N LEU A 81 11.97 8.93 -15.45
CA LEU A 81 11.17 9.49 -14.35
C LEU A 81 9.67 9.48 -14.65
N ASN A 82 9.27 9.93 -15.84
CA ASN A 82 7.86 9.96 -16.24
C ASN A 82 7.28 8.53 -16.28
N LEU A 83 8.03 7.57 -16.80
CA LEU A 83 7.65 6.16 -16.83
C LEU A 83 7.47 5.58 -15.41
N LEU A 84 8.37 5.91 -14.48
CA LEU A 84 8.27 5.50 -13.08
C LEU A 84 7.01 6.05 -12.41
N LEU A 85 6.75 7.36 -12.58
CA LEU A 85 5.56 8.02 -12.03
C LEU A 85 4.27 7.42 -12.60
N ARG A 86 4.20 7.19 -13.92
CA ARG A 86 3.05 6.56 -14.57
C ARG A 86 2.80 5.15 -14.07
N ARG A 87 3.85 4.35 -13.87
CA ARG A 87 3.73 2.98 -13.34
C ARG A 87 3.11 2.97 -11.94
N ILE A 88 3.50 3.92 -11.09
CA ILE A 88 2.94 4.06 -9.73
C ILE A 88 1.50 4.59 -9.79
N ALA A 89 1.24 5.57 -10.66
CA ALA A 89 -0.10 6.14 -10.83
C ALA A 89 -1.11 5.10 -11.33
N VAL A 90 -0.79 4.33 -12.38
CA VAL A 90 -1.66 3.28 -12.93
C VAL A 90 -1.95 2.16 -11.92
N ARG A 91 -1.02 1.93 -10.98
CA ARG A 91 -1.21 0.96 -9.92
C ARG A 91 -2.18 1.44 -8.84
N ASN A 92 -2.09 2.71 -8.46
CA ASN A 92 -2.86 3.27 -7.35
C ASN A 92 -4.22 3.84 -7.77
N PHE A 93 -4.34 4.22 -9.03
CA PHE A 93 -5.53 4.82 -9.63
C PHE A 93 -5.99 3.98 -10.82
N ARG A 94 -7.24 4.18 -11.26
CA ARG A 94 -7.78 3.45 -12.41
C ARG A 94 -6.96 3.74 -13.68
N ARG A 95 -6.48 2.68 -14.34
CA ARG A 95 -5.66 2.76 -15.56
C ARG A 95 -6.30 3.63 -16.64
N GLU A 96 -7.61 3.50 -16.85
CA GLU A 96 -8.35 4.28 -17.88
C GLU A 96 -8.21 5.79 -17.68
N LYS A 97 -8.25 6.25 -16.42
CA LYS A 97 -8.15 7.68 -16.11
C LYS A 97 -6.74 8.21 -16.26
N VAL A 98 -5.73 7.44 -15.86
CA VAL A 98 -4.33 7.88 -15.88
C VAL A 98 -3.72 7.82 -17.28
N ALA A 99 -4.09 6.81 -18.07
CA ALA A 99 -3.51 6.61 -19.41
C ALA A 99 -3.89 7.71 -20.40
N ALA A 100 -5.06 8.34 -20.22
CA ALA A 100 -5.51 9.45 -21.05
C ALA A 100 -4.81 10.78 -20.74
N LEU A 101 -4.14 10.91 -19.58
CA LEU A 101 -3.52 12.18 -19.16
C LEU A 101 -2.15 12.36 -19.82
N THR A 102 -1.96 13.51 -20.46
CA THR A 102 -0.72 13.93 -21.14
C THR A 102 -0.44 15.40 -20.84
N GLY A 103 0.79 15.86 -21.10
CA GLY A 103 1.15 17.28 -20.97
C GLY A 103 0.83 17.88 -19.60
N GLU A 104 0.05 18.96 -19.60
CA GLU A 104 -0.33 19.69 -18.39
C GLU A 104 -1.35 18.92 -17.53
N ASP A 105 -2.31 18.21 -18.14
CA ASP A 105 -3.30 17.40 -17.40
C ASP A 105 -2.62 16.31 -16.56
N TRP A 106 -1.49 15.80 -17.05
CA TRP A 106 -0.66 14.87 -16.30
C TRP A 106 -0.02 15.54 -15.07
N LEU A 107 0.51 16.76 -15.20
CA LEU A 107 1.10 17.50 -14.09
C LEU A 107 0.04 17.90 -13.05
N ASP A 108 -1.14 18.32 -13.51
CA ASP A 108 -2.28 18.65 -12.65
C ASP A 108 -2.72 17.44 -11.82
N PHE A 109 -2.78 16.27 -12.44
CA PHE A 109 -3.04 15.02 -11.72
C PHE A 109 -1.95 14.69 -10.70
N LEU A 110 -0.68 14.93 -11.01
CA LEU A 110 0.42 14.70 -10.06
C LEU A 110 0.33 15.63 -8.85
N ASP A 111 -0.01 16.91 -9.05
CA ASP A 111 -0.23 17.85 -7.95
C ASP A 111 -1.50 17.54 -7.16
N TRP A 112 -2.60 17.17 -7.83
CA TRP A 112 -3.82 16.72 -7.16
C TRP A 112 -3.57 15.48 -6.28
N SER A 113 -2.87 14.48 -6.83
CA SER A 113 -2.54 13.23 -6.11
C SER A 113 -1.48 13.42 -5.01
N ARG A 114 -0.65 14.47 -5.09
CA ARG A 114 0.28 14.89 -4.04
C ARG A 114 -0.45 15.44 -2.80
N GLY A 115 -1.65 15.99 -2.97
CA GLY A 115 -2.40 16.68 -1.92
C GLY A 115 -1.73 17.99 -1.48
N ARG A 116 -1.86 18.38 -0.21
CA ARG A 116 -1.31 19.64 0.31
C ARG A 116 0.15 19.87 -0.09
N LYS A 117 0.45 21.07 -0.62
CA LYS A 117 1.81 21.56 -0.93
C LYS A 117 2.71 21.33 0.30
N ARG A 118 3.81 20.61 0.10
CA ARG A 118 4.75 20.25 1.18
C ARG A 118 6.17 20.54 0.68
N GLY A 119 6.80 21.55 1.28
CA GLY A 119 8.11 22.06 0.88
C GLY A 119 8.03 23.36 0.06
N ASP A 120 9.19 23.90 -0.28
CA ASP A 120 9.34 25.18 -1.00
C ASP A 120 9.10 25.04 -2.51
N ASP A 121 8.98 23.81 -3.03
CA ASP A 121 8.76 23.56 -4.45
C ASP A 121 7.26 23.78 -4.81
N PRO A 122 6.96 24.65 -5.79
CA PRO A 122 5.59 24.90 -6.23
C PRO A 122 4.86 23.62 -6.68
N GLY A 123 5.59 22.59 -7.14
CA GLY A 123 5.04 21.29 -7.50
C GLY A 123 5.35 20.88 -8.94
N PHE A 124 4.44 20.10 -9.51
CA PHE A 124 4.59 19.57 -10.85
C PHE A 124 4.17 20.57 -11.92
N ARG A 125 3.07 21.31 -11.73
CA ARG A 125 2.57 22.28 -12.71
C ARG A 125 3.42 23.55 -12.78
N GLU A 126 3.71 24.14 -11.62
CA GLU A 126 4.34 25.47 -11.51
C GLU A 126 5.83 25.42 -11.13
N GLY A 127 6.32 24.25 -10.71
CA GLY A 127 7.62 24.09 -10.08
C GLY A 127 8.61 23.27 -10.89
N SER A 128 9.48 22.54 -10.18
CA SER A 128 10.54 21.74 -10.82
C SER A 128 10.01 20.61 -11.69
N GLY A 129 8.77 20.16 -11.47
CA GLY A 129 8.15 19.11 -12.27
C GLY A 129 7.62 19.55 -13.63
N ARG A 130 7.65 20.84 -13.99
CA ARG A 130 7.07 21.34 -15.26
C ARG A 130 7.74 20.70 -16.47
N VAL A 131 9.03 20.41 -16.35
CA VAL A 131 9.81 19.73 -17.39
C VAL A 131 9.30 18.32 -17.70
N LEU A 132 8.51 17.70 -16.83
CA LEU A 132 7.94 16.37 -17.06
C LEU A 132 6.71 16.38 -17.98
N ALA A 133 6.07 17.52 -18.26
CA ALA A 133 4.92 17.59 -19.16
C ALA A 133 5.29 17.09 -20.57
N TRP A 134 6.40 17.61 -21.09
CA TRP A 134 6.86 17.36 -22.45
C TRP A 134 8.35 17.01 -22.56
N GLY A 135 9.14 17.15 -21.49
CA GLY A 135 10.59 16.95 -21.54
C GLY A 135 11.03 15.51 -21.82
N ALA A 136 10.14 14.53 -21.66
CA ALA A 136 10.37 13.15 -22.12
C ALA A 136 10.31 13.02 -23.66
N TYR A 137 9.68 13.99 -24.35
CA TYR A 137 9.40 13.99 -25.79
C TYR A 137 10.12 15.13 -26.54
N LYS A 138 10.81 16.03 -25.85
CA LYS A 138 11.69 17.05 -26.45
C LYS A 138 13.10 16.48 -26.61
N ALA A 139 13.72 16.68 -27.78
CA ALA A 139 15.11 16.32 -28.04
C ALA A 139 16.10 17.09 -27.15
N GLU A 140 15.78 18.35 -26.85
CA GLU A 140 16.52 19.20 -25.91
C GLU A 140 15.55 19.72 -24.84
N PRO A 141 15.54 19.10 -23.65
CA PRO A 141 14.72 19.58 -22.54
C PRO A 141 15.21 20.93 -22.04
N ASP A 142 14.27 21.77 -21.58
CA ASP A 142 14.59 23.03 -20.91
C ASP A 142 15.49 22.76 -19.68
N HIS A 143 16.38 23.71 -19.34
CA HIS A 143 17.25 23.56 -18.18
C HIS A 143 16.44 23.28 -16.90
N PHE A 144 16.85 22.26 -16.14
CA PHE A 144 16.18 21.87 -14.91
C PHE A 144 17.17 21.55 -13.79
N ASP A 145 16.72 21.76 -12.56
CA ASP A 145 17.43 21.37 -11.35
C ASP A 145 17.08 19.92 -11.00
N ALA A 146 17.99 19.00 -11.34
CA ALA A 146 17.80 17.56 -11.14
C ALA A 146 17.58 17.20 -9.66
N ASP A 147 18.24 17.90 -8.73
CA ASP A 147 18.13 17.61 -7.29
C ASP A 147 16.79 18.08 -6.71
N LYS A 148 16.27 19.24 -7.16
CA LYS A 148 14.91 19.66 -6.80
C LYS A 148 13.87 18.73 -7.37
N LEU A 149 13.98 18.38 -8.65
CA LEU A 149 13.05 17.46 -9.31
C LEU A 149 13.04 16.08 -8.62
N GLN A 150 14.22 15.55 -8.30
CA GLN A 150 14.32 14.26 -7.62
C GLN A 150 13.69 14.32 -6.22
N ARG A 151 13.90 15.39 -5.45
CA ARG A 151 13.25 15.58 -4.14
C ARG A 151 11.73 15.64 -4.26
N LEU A 152 11.21 16.35 -5.26
CA LEU A 152 9.77 16.43 -5.55
C LEU A 152 9.20 15.04 -5.87
N VAL A 153 9.85 14.29 -6.76
CA VAL A 153 9.44 12.92 -7.13
C VAL A 153 9.50 11.98 -5.94
N ARG A 154 10.59 12.03 -5.15
CA ARG A 154 10.75 11.20 -3.94
C ARG A 154 9.65 11.47 -2.92
N ALA A 155 9.27 12.74 -2.74
CA ALA A 155 8.17 13.14 -1.86
C ALA A 155 6.82 12.62 -2.36
N TRP A 156 6.56 12.68 -3.67
CA TRP A 156 5.35 12.13 -4.27
C TRP A 156 5.27 10.61 -4.10
N ILE A 157 6.34 9.86 -4.43
CA ILE A 157 6.41 8.40 -4.26
C ILE A 157 6.12 8.00 -2.81
N ARG A 158 6.67 8.73 -1.83
CA ARG A 158 6.43 8.48 -0.40
C ARG A 158 4.95 8.55 -0.01
N ARG A 159 4.16 9.37 -0.71
CA ARG A 159 2.73 9.50 -0.43
C ARG A 159 1.89 8.45 -1.14
N GLN A 160 2.36 7.99 -2.29
CA GLN A 160 1.70 6.97 -3.10
C GLN A 160 1.97 5.54 -2.63
N THR A 161 2.99 5.30 -1.80
CA THR A 161 3.39 3.97 -1.31
C THR A 161 3.29 3.84 0.20
#